data_AF-A0A3B8SWD0-F1
#
_entry.id   AF-A0A3B8SWD0-F1
#
_cell.length_a   1.000
_cell.length_b   1.000
_cell.length_c   1.000
_cell.angle_alpha   90.00
_cell.angle_beta   90.00
_cell.angle_gamma   90.00
#
_symmetry.space_group_name_H-M   'P 1'
#
loop_
_entity.id
_entity.type
_entity.pdbx_description
1 polymer ?
#
loop_
_entity_poly.entity_id
_entity_poly.type
_entity_poly.pdbx_seq_one_letter_code
_entity_poly.pdbx_strand_id
1 'polypeptide(L)'
;MDKKLRKEMENTVYEFFSKLDPTNFNTNYYKEMFSAMSDKEFDAFMKRLADDPNMYLIKNNIDYEVDTKIEYIEAAAEYLGCPLYEYMIDPHYSSDPDNPMITKNKIPIIYLHDKRMQQMANKKNGHSIDISKRDKFNQVIGKDKNGRSSDMENYGLVVLNADNILREFLGPRADDSVAKTDMYSQILEQGYTSLEHITNRLSNKTTLNYVDTCLLGMGLKSDLVTNGDVLRMTLEDE
;
A
#
# COMPACT_ATOMS: atom_id res chain seq x y z
N MET A 1 -33.95 38.41 2.88
CA MET A 1 -34.50 37.27 3.63
C MET A 1 -35.41 37.81 4.72
N ASP A 2 -36.51 37.12 5.04
CA ASP A 2 -37.34 37.49 6.19
C ASP A 2 -36.58 37.22 7.49
N LYS A 3 -36.67 38.14 8.46
CA LYS A 3 -35.95 38.03 9.75
C LYS A 3 -36.42 36.84 10.58
N LYS A 4 -37.70 36.48 10.45
CA LYS A 4 -38.26 35.31 11.13
C LYS A 4 -37.66 34.02 10.56
N LEU A 5 -37.65 33.90 9.24
CA LEU A 5 -37.07 32.74 8.54
C LEU A 5 -35.57 32.59 8.84
N ARG A 6 -34.81 33.69 8.86
CA ARG A 6 -33.40 33.66 9.26
C ARG A 6 -33.19 33.08 10.64
N LYS A 7 -33.98 33.55 11.61
CA LYS A 7 -33.89 33.08 12.99
C LYS A 7 -34.26 31.60 13.13
N GLU A 8 -35.25 31.13 12.36
CA GLU A 8 -35.61 29.71 12.33
C GLU A 8 -34.45 28.86 11.81
N MET A 9 -33.82 29.24 10.69
CA MET A 9 -32.69 28.50 10.11
C MET A 9 -31.47 28.49 11.04
N GLU A 10 -31.12 29.63 11.62
CA GLU A 10 -30.03 29.73 12.60
C GLU A 10 -30.29 28.84 13.82
N ASN A 11 -31.50 28.86 14.37
CA ASN A 11 -31.88 28.02 15.50
C ASN A 11 -31.77 26.54 15.17
N THR A 12 -32.18 26.10 13.97
CA THR A 12 -32.03 24.71 13.54
C THR A 12 -30.57 24.26 13.56
N VAL A 13 -29.67 25.09 13.02
CA VAL A 13 -28.23 24.79 13.02
C VAL A 13 -27.68 24.76 14.44
N TYR A 14 -28.03 25.73 15.28
CA TYR A 14 -27.53 25.82 16.65
C TYR A 14 -28.01 24.65 17.53
N GLU A 15 -29.29 24.29 17.47
CA GLU A 15 -29.84 23.17 18.23
C GLU A 15 -29.25 21.84 17.78
N PHE A 16 -29.05 21.66 16.47
CA PHE A 16 -28.36 20.49 15.94
C PHE A 16 -26.94 20.35 16.52
N PHE A 17 -26.13 21.42 16.45
CA PHE A 17 -24.75 21.38 16.97
C PHE A 17 -24.69 21.29 18.49
N SER A 18 -25.63 21.89 19.23
CA SER A 18 -25.69 21.76 20.69
C SER A 18 -26.04 20.33 21.15
N LYS A 19 -26.80 19.57 20.35
CA LYS A 19 -27.05 18.14 20.60
C LYS A 19 -25.88 17.26 20.20
N LEU A 20 -25.24 17.58 19.07
CA LEU A 20 -24.08 16.85 18.56
C LEU A 20 -22.81 17.09 19.39
N ASP A 21 -22.71 18.24 20.05
CA ASP A 21 -21.60 18.69 20.87
C ASP A 21 -22.11 19.40 22.15
N PRO A 22 -22.16 18.68 23.29
CA PRO A 22 -22.62 19.25 24.56
C PRO A 22 -21.74 20.40 25.10
N THR A 23 -20.50 20.54 24.62
CA THR A 23 -19.61 21.64 25.05
C THR A 23 -20.03 22.99 24.47
N ASN A 24 -20.93 22.99 23.47
CA ASN A 24 -21.36 24.16 22.70
C ASN A 24 -20.23 24.87 21.93
N PHE A 25 -19.05 24.26 21.80
CA PHE A 25 -17.95 24.82 21.01
C PHE A 25 -18.39 25.06 19.56
N ASN A 26 -18.98 24.05 18.93
CA ASN A 26 -19.47 24.14 17.56
C ASN A 26 -20.63 25.14 17.42
N THR A 27 -21.55 25.16 18.39
CA THR A 27 -22.66 26.12 18.39
C THR A 27 -22.17 27.57 18.45
N ASN A 28 -21.17 27.86 19.29
CA ASN A 28 -20.60 29.19 19.40
C ASN A 28 -19.86 29.59 18.13
N TYR A 29 -19.10 28.67 17.51
CA TYR A 29 -18.45 28.89 16.23
C TYR A 29 -19.43 29.36 15.14
N TYR A 30 -20.56 28.65 14.98
CA TYR A 30 -21.56 29.03 13.98
C TYR A 30 -22.31 30.33 14.35
N LYS A 31 -22.54 30.59 15.65
CA LYS A 31 -23.11 31.88 16.09
C LYS A 31 -22.22 33.05 15.72
N GLU A 32 -20.91 32.94 15.97
CA GLU A 32 -19.94 33.97 15.59
C GLU A 32 -19.90 34.16 14.08
N MET A 33 -19.81 33.05 13.32
CA MET A 33 -19.78 33.06 11.86
C MET A 33 -21.03 33.73 11.26
N PHE A 34 -22.23 33.37 11.72
CA PHE A 34 -23.47 33.95 11.22
C PHE A 34 -23.70 35.39 11.71
N SER A 35 -23.19 35.76 12.89
CA SER A 35 -23.29 37.14 13.41
C SER A 35 -22.52 38.16 12.56
N ALA A 36 -21.42 37.73 11.95
CA ALA A 36 -20.61 38.55 11.05
C ALA A 36 -21.24 38.72 9.65
N MET A 37 -22.27 37.94 9.31
CA MET A 37 -22.91 37.96 7.99
C MET A 37 -24.16 38.85 7.97
N SER A 38 -24.26 39.68 6.93
CA SER A 38 -25.50 40.38 6.59
C SER A 38 -26.59 39.41 6.12
N ASP A 39 -27.85 39.84 6.16
CA ASP A 39 -29.00 39.01 5.73
C ASP A 39 -28.89 38.51 4.28
N LYS A 40 -28.20 39.27 3.41
CA LYS A 40 -27.99 38.88 2.01
C LYS A 40 -26.89 37.82 1.88
N GLU A 41 -25.82 37.94 2.66
CA GLU A 41 -24.72 36.98 2.68
C GLU A 41 -25.16 35.64 3.27
N PHE A 42 -25.97 35.68 4.34
CA PHE A 42 -26.54 34.47 4.94
C PHE A 42 -27.47 33.72 3.97
N ASP A 43 -28.37 34.44 3.28
CA ASP A 43 -29.25 33.85 2.26
C ASP A 43 -28.45 33.21 1.12
N ALA A 44 -27.39 33.88 0.65
CA ALA A 44 -26.50 33.33 -0.37
C ALA A 44 -25.73 32.10 0.13
N PHE A 45 -25.28 32.11 1.39
CA PHE A 45 -24.61 30.97 2.01
C PHE A 45 -25.53 29.75 2.10
N MET A 46 -26.77 29.94 2.57
CA MET A 46 -27.73 28.84 2.72
C MET A 46 -28.21 28.29 1.37
N LYS A 47 -28.39 29.15 0.36
CA LYS A 47 -28.66 28.69 -1.01
C LYS A 47 -27.51 27.87 -1.55
N ARG A 48 -26.28 28.34 -1.37
CA ARG A 48 -25.09 27.60 -1.78
C ARG A 48 -24.96 26.26 -1.06
N LEU A 49 -25.26 26.20 0.23
CA LEU A 49 -25.29 24.96 1.00
C LEU A 49 -26.32 23.95 0.45
N ALA A 50 -27.46 24.43 -0.03
CA ALA A 50 -28.50 23.58 -0.63
C ALA A 50 -28.14 23.14 -2.07
N ASP A 51 -27.49 24.01 -2.84
CA ASP A 51 -27.20 23.79 -4.26
C ASP A 51 -25.88 23.02 -4.50
N ASP A 52 -24.88 23.15 -3.62
CA ASP A 52 -23.56 22.52 -3.78
C ASP A 52 -23.49 21.19 -3.01
N PRO A 53 -23.46 20.03 -3.69
CA PRO A 53 -23.41 18.72 -3.04
C PRO A 53 -22.09 18.44 -2.29
N ASN A 54 -21.07 19.30 -2.46
CA ASN A 54 -19.80 19.19 -1.73
C ASN A 54 -19.71 20.14 -0.53
N MET A 55 -20.72 20.99 -0.31
CA MET A 55 -20.74 21.92 0.80
C MET A 55 -21.42 21.28 2.01
N TYR A 56 -20.74 21.27 3.15
CA TYR A 56 -21.23 20.69 4.40
C TYR A 56 -20.97 21.65 5.56
N LEU A 57 -21.83 21.58 6.58
CA LEU A 57 -21.52 22.14 7.89
C LEU A 57 -20.58 21.17 8.62
N ILE A 58 -19.37 21.62 8.91
CA ILE A 58 -18.31 20.80 9.48
C ILE A 58 -18.40 20.85 11.01
N LYS A 59 -18.35 19.69 11.67
CA LYS A 59 -18.09 19.61 13.12
C LYS A 59 -16.59 19.76 13.35
N ASN A 60 -16.21 20.84 14.01
CA ASN A 60 -14.85 21.06 14.47
C ASN A 60 -14.63 20.28 15.77
N ASN A 61 -13.59 19.43 15.76
CA ASN A 61 -13.16 18.69 16.94
C ASN A 61 -11.83 19.26 17.42
N ILE A 62 -11.73 19.47 18.74
CA ILE A 62 -10.47 19.74 19.43
C ILE A 62 -10.14 18.48 20.21
N ASP A 63 -8.95 17.93 19.96
CA ASP A 63 -8.48 16.72 20.63
C ASP A 63 -8.59 16.88 22.15
N TYR A 64 -9.19 15.87 22.81
CA TYR A 64 -9.40 15.80 24.27
C TYR A 64 -10.40 16.80 24.89
N GLU A 65 -10.91 17.79 24.14
CA GLU A 65 -11.88 18.77 24.65
C GLU A 65 -13.29 18.55 24.07
N VAL A 66 -13.37 18.30 22.76
CA VAL A 66 -14.65 18.11 22.05
C VAL A 66 -14.74 16.67 21.56
N ASP A 67 -15.39 15.82 22.36
CA ASP A 67 -15.56 14.40 22.04
C ASP A 67 -16.71 14.18 21.03
N THR A 68 -16.70 13.03 20.36
CA THR A 68 -17.78 12.58 19.47
C THR A 68 -18.26 11.21 19.94
N LYS A 69 -19.44 11.18 20.57
CA LYS A 69 -20.07 9.94 21.04
C LYS A 69 -21.29 9.59 20.21
N ILE A 70 -21.63 8.31 20.15
CA ILE A 70 -22.77 7.81 19.37
C ILE A 70 -24.08 8.41 19.89
N GLU A 71 -24.23 8.56 21.20
CA GLU A 71 -25.43 9.12 21.82
C GLU A 71 -25.71 10.56 21.36
N TYR A 72 -24.67 11.35 21.11
CA TYR A 72 -24.80 12.72 20.60
C TYR A 72 -25.22 12.74 19.14
N ILE A 73 -24.71 11.79 18.34
CA ILE A 73 -25.10 11.61 16.94
C ILE A 73 -26.58 11.18 16.86
N GLU A 74 -27.00 10.25 17.71
CA GLU A 74 -28.39 9.80 17.80
C GLU A 74 -29.34 10.93 18.21
N ALA A 75 -28.98 11.72 19.23
CA ALA A 75 -29.78 12.86 19.67
C ALA A 75 -29.89 13.96 18.59
N ALA A 76 -28.81 14.21 17.85
CA ALA A 76 -28.79 15.17 16.75
C ALA A 76 -29.60 14.68 15.54
N ALA A 77 -29.53 13.38 15.23
CA ALA A 77 -30.32 12.76 14.16
C ALA A 77 -31.82 12.72 14.49
N GLU A 78 -32.18 12.43 15.74
CA GLU A 78 -33.57 12.47 16.22
C GLU A 78 -34.16 13.88 16.06
N TYR A 79 -33.38 14.92 16.39
CA TYR A 79 -33.80 16.31 16.21
C TYR A 79 -34.11 16.67 14.75
N LEU A 80 -33.31 16.19 13.80
CA LEU A 80 -33.55 16.40 12.38
C LEU A 80 -34.58 15.43 11.78
N GLY A 81 -35.02 14.42 12.53
CA GLY A 81 -35.86 13.34 12.01
C GLY A 81 -35.16 12.45 10.98
N CYS A 82 -33.82 12.35 11.04
CA CYS A 82 -33.03 11.56 10.12
C CYS A 82 -32.88 10.10 10.62
N PRO A 83 -33.33 9.09 9.86
CA PRO A 83 -33.15 7.69 10.26
C PRO A 83 -31.67 7.28 10.11
N LEU A 84 -31.02 6.93 11.22
CA LEU A 84 -29.65 6.39 11.18
C LEU A 84 -29.59 4.91 10.78
N TYR A 85 -30.68 4.16 11.04
CA TYR A 85 -30.75 2.71 10.84
C TYR A 85 -31.97 2.33 10.01
N GLU A 86 -31.72 1.63 8.90
CA GLU A 86 -32.76 1.19 7.97
C GLU A 86 -32.60 -0.29 7.62
N TYR A 87 -33.67 -0.91 7.11
CA TYR A 87 -33.59 -2.23 6.50
C TYR A 87 -33.07 -2.08 5.08
N MET A 88 -31.96 -2.77 4.76
CA MET A 88 -31.44 -2.75 3.40
C MET A 88 -32.16 -3.81 2.57
N ILE A 89 -32.50 -3.45 1.34
CA ILE A 89 -32.88 -4.40 0.31
C ILE A 89 -31.61 -4.85 -0.39
N ASP A 90 -31.42 -6.17 -0.54
CA ASP A 90 -30.31 -6.75 -1.28
C ASP A 90 -30.78 -7.27 -2.65
N PRO A 91 -30.70 -6.45 -3.73
CA PRO A 91 -31.30 -6.80 -5.03
C PRO A 91 -30.61 -7.97 -5.72
N HIS A 92 -29.40 -8.32 -5.26
CA HIS A 92 -28.62 -9.43 -5.80
C HIS A 92 -29.06 -10.81 -5.28
N TYR A 93 -29.83 -10.86 -4.17
CA TYR A 93 -30.38 -12.12 -3.63
C TYR A 93 -31.83 -12.38 -4.04
N SER A 94 -32.62 -11.35 -4.34
CA SER A 94 -33.98 -11.48 -4.87
C SER A 94 -34.21 -10.43 -5.96
N SER A 95 -34.57 -10.90 -7.15
CA SER A 95 -34.88 -10.03 -8.30
C SER A 95 -36.36 -9.63 -8.37
N ASP A 96 -37.21 -10.17 -7.48
CA ASP A 96 -38.63 -9.84 -7.39
C ASP A 96 -38.82 -8.52 -6.60
N PRO A 97 -39.26 -7.43 -7.25
CA PRO A 97 -39.49 -6.15 -6.58
C PRO A 97 -40.61 -6.19 -5.53
N ASP A 98 -41.56 -7.14 -5.67
CA ASP A 98 -42.71 -7.25 -4.77
C ASP A 98 -42.37 -8.05 -3.49
N ASN A 99 -41.32 -8.88 -3.54
CA ASN A 99 -40.79 -9.63 -2.39
C ASN A 99 -39.25 -9.50 -2.31
N PRO A 100 -38.74 -8.30 -1.99
CA PRO A 100 -37.31 -8.08 -1.86
C PRO A 100 -36.75 -8.81 -0.64
N MET A 101 -35.56 -9.38 -0.79
CA MET A 101 -34.79 -9.89 0.34
C MET A 101 -34.30 -8.70 1.15
N ILE A 102 -34.73 -8.62 2.41
CA ILE A 102 -34.33 -7.56 3.35
C ILE A 102 -33.35 -8.08 4.39
N THR A 103 -32.51 -7.19 4.93
CA THR A 103 -31.66 -7.52 6.07
C THR A 103 -32.50 -7.93 7.29
N LYS A 104 -32.02 -8.90 8.08
CA LYS A 104 -32.75 -9.35 9.29
C LYS A 104 -32.85 -8.27 10.37
N ASN A 105 -31.78 -7.48 10.50
CA ASN A 105 -31.68 -6.37 11.43
C ASN A 105 -31.54 -5.06 10.65
N LYS A 106 -31.94 -3.96 11.27
CA LYS A 106 -31.63 -2.62 10.76
C LYS A 106 -30.12 -2.41 10.82
N ILE A 107 -29.58 -1.81 9.76
CA ILE A 107 -28.15 -1.54 9.63
C ILE A 107 -27.94 -0.02 9.52
N PRO A 108 -26.79 0.50 9.99
CA PRO A 108 -26.49 1.92 9.88
C PRO A 108 -26.28 2.30 8.42
N ILE A 109 -26.96 3.36 7.97
CA ILE A 109 -26.77 3.95 6.64
C ILE A 109 -25.97 5.24 6.80
N ILE A 110 -24.76 5.27 6.23
CA ILE A 110 -23.85 6.41 6.33
C ILE A 110 -23.30 6.79 4.96
N TYR A 111 -23.14 8.10 4.73
CA TYR A 111 -22.35 8.59 3.62
C TYR A 111 -20.88 8.63 4.03
N LEU A 112 -20.06 7.78 3.41
CA LEU A 112 -18.63 7.72 3.67
C LEU A 112 -17.85 8.46 2.58
N HIS A 113 -16.97 9.37 2.99
CA HIS A 113 -16.00 9.98 2.09
C HIS A 113 -14.86 9.00 1.79
N ASP A 114 -15.01 8.18 0.77
CA ASP A 114 -13.95 7.30 0.29
C ASP A 114 -12.90 8.08 -0.52
N LYS A 115 -11.62 7.92 -0.16
CA LYS A 115 -10.50 8.49 -0.91
C LYS A 115 -9.65 7.36 -1.48
N ARG A 116 -9.61 7.28 -2.81
CA ARG A 116 -8.77 6.32 -3.51
C ARG A 116 -7.29 6.55 -3.19
N MET A 117 -6.64 5.54 -2.60
CA MET A 117 -5.21 5.56 -2.34
C MET A 117 -4.39 5.54 -3.65
N GLN A 118 -3.21 6.17 -3.63
CA GLN A 118 -2.33 6.25 -4.81
C GLN A 118 -1.66 4.91 -5.19
N GLN A 119 -1.73 3.89 -4.33
CA GLN A 119 -1.13 2.58 -4.55
C GLN A 119 -1.99 1.71 -5.48
N MET A 120 -1.87 1.93 -6.79
CA MET A 120 -2.58 1.14 -7.81
C MET A 120 -1.90 -0.21 -8.07
N ALA A 121 -2.68 -1.25 -8.33
CA ALA A 121 -2.18 -2.59 -8.70
C ALA A 121 -1.20 -2.54 -9.89
N ASN A 122 -1.49 -1.72 -10.90
CA ASN A 122 -0.62 -1.52 -12.07
C ASN A 122 0.78 -0.98 -11.71
N LYS A 123 0.92 -0.24 -10.60
CA LYS A 123 2.22 0.23 -10.11
C LYS A 123 2.97 -0.84 -9.29
N LYS A 124 2.26 -1.85 -8.79
CA LYS A 124 2.83 -2.96 -8.01
C LYS A 124 3.26 -4.13 -8.89
N ASN A 125 2.58 -4.34 -10.02
CA ASN A 125 2.94 -5.38 -10.97
C ASN A 125 4.18 -4.95 -11.77
N GLY A 126 5.32 -5.57 -11.47
CA GLY A 126 6.55 -5.44 -12.24
C GLY A 126 7.07 -6.84 -12.60
N HIS A 127 7.52 -7.02 -13.82
CA HIS A 127 8.20 -8.23 -14.27
C HIS A 127 9.58 -7.85 -14.77
N SER A 128 10.58 -8.65 -14.43
CA SER A 128 11.92 -8.47 -14.96
C SER A 128 11.98 -9.08 -16.36
N ILE A 129 12.32 -8.26 -17.35
CA ILE A 129 12.39 -8.67 -18.76
C ILE A 129 13.74 -8.34 -19.39
N ASP A 130 14.51 -7.43 -18.79
CA ASP A 130 15.81 -7.01 -19.28
C ASP A 130 16.92 -7.41 -18.31
N ILE A 131 18.07 -7.77 -18.86
CA ILE A 131 19.27 -8.23 -18.15
C ILE A 131 20.49 -7.37 -18.49
N SER A 132 20.30 -6.29 -19.27
CA SER A 132 21.35 -5.41 -19.79
C SER A 132 22.07 -4.61 -18.71
N LYS A 133 21.36 -4.22 -17.64
CA LYS A 133 21.92 -3.43 -16.54
C LYS A 133 22.39 -4.32 -15.41
N ARG A 134 23.70 -4.31 -15.18
CA ARG A 134 24.35 -5.10 -14.13
C ARG A 134 25.26 -4.24 -13.26
N ASP A 135 25.43 -4.67 -12.01
CA ASP A 135 26.39 -4.09 -11.07
C ASP A 135 27.81 -4.65 -11.29
N LYS A 136 28.78 -4.14 -10.53
CA LYS A 136 30.17 -4.61 -10.44
C LYS A 136 30.28 -6.08 -10.05
N PHE A 137 29.27 -6.61 -9.34
CA PHE A 137 29.16 -8.03 -8.98
C PHE A 137 28.42 -8.86 -10.04
N ASN A 138 28.20 -8.30 -11.23
CA ASN A 138 27.51 -8.96 -12.33
C ASN A 138 26.04 -9.34 -12.05
N GLN A 139 25.42 -8.78 -11.01
CA GLN A 139 24.00 -8.99 -10.68
C GLN A 139 23.10 -7.94 -11.36
N VAL A 140 21.84 -8.30 -11.66
CA VAL A 140 20.87 -7.40 -12.31
C VAL A 140 20.45 -6.24 -11.39
N ILE A 141 20.36 -5.03 -11.96
CA ILE A 141 20.01 -3.81 -11.22
C ILE A 141 18.94 -2.97 -11.92
N GLY A 142 18.34 -2.03 -11.17
CA GLY A 142 17.36 -1.08 -11.70
C GLY A 142 15.95 -1.65 -11.70
N LYS A 143 15.24 -1.55 -12.83
CA LYS A 143 13.85 -1.99 -12.96
C LYS A 143 13.69 -3.50 -12.81
N ASP A 144 14.72 -4.25 -13.17
CA ASP A 144 14.75 -5.70 -13.13
C ASP A 144 15.24 -6.27 -11.79
N LYS A 145 15.48 -5.40 -10.78
CA LYS A 145 15.80 -5.79 -9.38
C LYS A 145 14.69 -6.61 -8.71
N ASN A 146 13.50 -6.67 -9.31
CA ASN A 146 12.39 -7.50 -8.82
C ASN A 146 12.73 -9.00 -8.77
N GLY A 147 13.74 -9.46 -9.51
CA GLY A 147 14.24 -10.84 -9.45
C GLY A 147 15.18 -11.13 -8.28
N ARG A 148 15.30 -10.23 -7.30
CA ARG A 148 16.18 -10.41 -6.14
C ARG A 148 15.59 -11.45 -5.18
N SER A 149 16.33 -12.53 -4.94
CA SER A 149 16.08 -13.45 -3.83
C SER A 149 16.62 -12.86 -2.51
N SER A 150 15.88 -13.04 -1.43
CA SER A 150 16.25 -12.66 -0.07
C SER A 150 16.84 -13.84 0.71
N ASP A 151 17.58 -13.55 1.78
CA ASP A 151 18.20 -14.59 2.60
C ASP A 151 17.15 -15.52 3.23
N MET A 152 15.98 -15.00 3.58
CA MET A 152 14.89 -15.80 4.15
C MET A 152 14.34 -16.83 3.15
N GLU A 153 14.25 -16.47 1.88
CA GLU A 153 13.83 -17.38 0.81
C GLU A 153 14.89 -18.46 0.58
N ASN A 154 16.17 -18.07 0.59
CA ASN A 154 17.29 -19.01 0.48
C ASN A 154 17.35 -19.98 1.67
N TYR A 155 17.15 -19.51 2.92
CA TYR A 155 17.07 -20.37 4.09
C TYR A 155 15.90 -21.35 3.99
N GLY A 156 14.76 -20.90 3.46
CA GLY A 156 13.62 -21.78 3.15
C GLY A 156 14.02 -22.92 2.21
N LEU A 157 14.77 -22.64 1.14
CA LEU A 157 15.25 -23.66 0.21
C LEU A 157 16.23 -24.64 0.87
N VAL A 158 17.10 -24.16 1.76
CA VAL A 158 18.02 -25.01 2.52
C VAL A 158 17.26 -25.95 3.45
N VAL A 159 16.24 -25.46 4.16
CA VAL A 159 15.40 -26.30 5.05
C VAL A 159 14.64 -27.37 4.27
N LEU A 160 14.25 -27.07 3.03
CA LEU A 160 13.60 -28.02 2.13
C LEU A 160 14.59 -29.00 1.46
N ASN A 161 15.89 -28.90 1.73
CA ASN A 161 16.97 -29.63 1.04
C ASN A 161 16.89 -29.45 -0.49
N ALA A 162 16.49 -28.27 -0.95
CA ALA A 162 16.33 -27.94 -2.36
C ALA A 162 17.65 -27.39 -2.96
N ASP A 163 18.75 -28.11 -2.77
CA ASP A 163 20.11 -27.65 -3.08
C ASP A 163 20.30 -27.35 -4.57
N ASN A 164 19.65 -28.11 -5.45
CA ASN A 164 19.70 -27.89 -6.90
C ASN A 164 19.02 -26.57 -7.30
N ILE A 165 17.88 -26.23 -6.67
CA ILE A 165 17.19 -24.95 -6.92
C ILE A 165 18.06 -23.80 -6.42
N LEU A 166 18.65 -23.97 -5.24
CA LEU A 166 19.57 -22.99 -4.66
C LEU A 166 20.80 -22.77 -5.56
N ARG A 167 21.39 -23.85 -6.10
CA ARG A 167 22.52 -23.81 -7.03
C ARG A 167 22.17 -23.07 -8.32
N GLU A 168 20.96 -23.26 -8.86
CA GLU A 168 20.50 -22.55 -10.05
C GLU A 168 20.34 -21.04 -9.77
N PHE A 169 19.69 -20.69 -8.65
CA PHE A 169 19.40 -19.30 -8.30
C PHE A 169 20.66 -18.50 -7.95
N LEU A 170 21.61 -19.10 -7.24
CA LEU A 170 22.86 -18.44 -6.82
C LEU A 170 24.02 -18.61 -7.81
N GLY A 171 23.85 -19.39 -8.89
CA GLY A 171 24.86 -19.59 -9.92
C GLY A 171 24.49 -18.89 -11.24
N PRO A 172 24.01 -19.63 -12.25
CA PRO A 172 23.76 -19.10 -13.59
C PRO A 172 22.71 -17.99 -13.65
N ARG A 173 21.78 -17.92 -12.68
CA ARG A 173 20.78 -16.83 -12.61
C ARG A 173 21.27 -15.59 -11.85
N ALA A 174 22.40 -15.66 -11.15
CA ALA A 174 22.96 -14.56 -10.36
C ALA A 174 24.20 -13.96 -11.04
N ASP A 175 25.40 -14.35 -10.57
CA ASP A 175 26.66 -13.66 -10.82
C ASP A 175 27.65 -14.44 -11.72
N ASP A 176 27.39 -15.70 -12.04
CA ASP A 176 28.25 -16.52 -12.92
C ASP A 176 27.87 -16.36 -14.40
N SER A 177 28.59 -15.49 -15.11
CA SER A 177 28.37 -15.24 -16.55
C SER A 177 28.65 -16.45 -17.45
N VAL A 178 29.61 -17.30 -17.07
CA VAL A 178 30.02 -18.44 -17.90
C VAL A 178 28.94 -19.51 -17.79
N ALA A 179 28.57 -19.88 -16.56
CA ALA A 179 27.47 -20.81 -16.30
C ALA A 179 26.15 -20.34 -16.93
N LYS A 180 25.88 -19.03 -16.90
CA LYS A 180 24.70 -18.44 -17.55
C LYS A 180 24.72 -18.63 -19.07
N THR A 181 25.88 -18.44 -19.70
CA THR A 181 26.02 -18.58 -21.15
C THR A 181 25.84 -20.05 -21.54
N ASP A 182 26.45 -20.98 -20.81
CA ASP A 182 26.28 -22.42 -21.00
C ASP A 182 24.81 -22.83 -20.85
N MET A 183 24.14 -22.32 -19.81
CA MET A 183 22.72 -22.58 -19.56
C MET A 183 21.85 -22.09 -20.72
N TYR A 184 22.09 -20.88 -21.24
CA TYR A 184 21.33 -20.36 -22.38
C TYR A 184 21.61 -21.12 -23.67
N SER A 185 22.86 -21.52 -23.94
CA SER A 185 23.20 -22.34 -25.09
C SER A 185 22.48 -23.69 -25.05
N GLN A 186 22.47 -24.37 -23.89
CA GLN A 186 21.75 -25.63 -23.72
C GLN A 186 20.24 -25.48 -23.91
N ILE A 187 19.64 -24.42 -23.33
CA ILE A 187 18.21 -24.14 -23.51
C ILE A 187 17.88 -23.88 -24.99
N LEU A 188 18.75 -23.16 -25.71
CA LEU A 188 18.56 -22.88 -27.13
C LEU A 188 18.71 -24.14 -28.01
N GLU A 189 19.65 -25.03 -27.70
CA GLU A 189 19.94 -26.22 -28.49
C GLU A 189 19.00 -27.39 -28.17
N GLN A 190 18.75 -27.66 -26.89
CA GLN A 190 18.06 -28.86 -26.40
C GLN A 190 16.65 -28.57 -25.91
N GLY A 191 16.29 -27.30 -25.70
CA GLY A 191 15.01 -26.89 -25.10
C GLY A 191 14.94 -27.09 -23.58
N TYR A 192 16.00 -27.62 -22.96
CA TYR A 192 16.13 -27.81 -21.52
C TYR A 192 17.59 -27.65 -21.09
N THR A 193 17.84 -27.58 -19.78
CA THR A 193 19.19 -27.55 -19.21
C THR A 193 19.25 -28.48 -18.01
N SER A 194 20.41 -29.11 -17.80
CA SER A 194 20.69 -29.90 -16.59
C SER A 194 21.86 -29.25 -15.87
N LEU A 195 21.71 -29.04 -14.56
CA LEU A 195 22.74 -28.42 -13.71
C LEU A 195 24.05 -29.24 -13.66
N GLU A 196 23.99 -30.54 -14.00
CA GLU A 196 25.15 -31.42 -14.08
C GLU A 196 26.08 -31.05 -15.24
N HIS A 197 25.53 -30.48 -16.32
CA HIS A 197 26.26 -30.11 -17.53
C HIS A 197 26.68 -28.64 -17.56
N ILE A 198 26.43 -27.89 -16.48
CA ILE A 198 26.79 -26.48 -16.37
C ILE A 198 28.13 -26.36 -15.63
N THR A 199 29.04 -25.57 -16.21
CA THR A 199 30.33 -25.24 -15.60
C THR A 199 30.13 -24.59 -14.23
N ASN A 200 30.70 -25.14 -13.17
CA ASN A 200 30.65 -24.57 -11.81
C ASN A 200 32.06 -24.38 -11.27
N ARG A 201 32.75 -23.33 -11.73
CA ARG A 201 34.10 -22.98 -11.26
C ARG A 201 34.01 -21.82 -10.28
N LEU A 202 34.73 -21.91 -9.16
CA LEU A 202 34.80 -20.84 -8.15
C LEU A 202 35.36 -19.52 -8.74
N SER A 203 36.29 -19.63 -9.70
CA SER A 203 36.87 -18.49 -10.40
C SER A 203 35.85 -17.65 -11.20
N ASN A 204 34.70 -18.21 -11.55
CA ASN A 204 33.65 -17.51 -12.29
C ASN A 204 32.69 -16.73 -11.37
N LYS A 205 32.68 -17.03 -10.07
CA LYS A 205 31.78 -16.40 -9.08
C LYS A 205 32.30 -15.02 -8.70
N THR A 206 31.81 -13.98 -9.38
CA THR A 206 32.35 -12.61 -9.23
C THR A 206 32.15 -12.05 -7.81
N THR A 207 31.07 -12.41 -7.12
CA THR A 207 30.78 -11.93 -5.76
C THR A 207 31.79 -12.49 -4.75
N LEU A 208 32.06 -13.79 -4.81
CA LEU A 208 33.01 -14.49 -3.94
C LEU A 208 34.44 -13.97 -4.13
N ASN A 209 34.86 -13.83 -5.39
CA ASN A 209 36.17 -13.30 -5.75
C ASN A 209 36.38 -11.86 -5.29
N TYR A 210 35.32 -11.05 -5.31
CA TYR A 210 35.40 -9.68 -4.81
C TYR A 210 35.62 -9.64 -3.30
N VAL A 211 34.88 -10.46 -2.55
CA VAL A 211 35.04 -10.56 -1.09
C VAL A 211 36.45 -11.01 -0.74
N ASP A 212 36.98 -12.03 -1.41
CA ASP A 212 38.36 -12.49 -1.24
C ASP A 212 39.39 -11.36 -1.51
N THR A 213 39.19 -10.59 -2.58
CA THR A 213 40.05 -9.44 -2.90
C THR A 213 39.98 -8.35 -1.82
N CYS A 214 38.80 -8.08 -1.26
CA CYS A 214 38.66 -7.14 -0.14
C CYS A 214 39.39 -7.63 1.11
N LEU A 215 39.30 -8.91 1.45
CA LEU A 215 40.02 -9.50 2.58
C LEU A 215 41.53 -9.42 2.38
N LEU A 216 42.01 -9.74 1.17
CA LEU A 216 43.42 -9.58 0.80
C LEU A 216 43.89 -8.12 0.93
N GLY A 217 43.06 -7.16 0.52
CA GLY A 217 43.33 -5.73 0.69
C GLY A 217 43.43 -5.30 2.17
N MET A 218 42.78 -6.02 3.08
CA MET A 218 42.90 -5.83 4.53
C MET A 218 44.10 -6.58 5.13
N GLY A 219 44.88 -7.31 4.33
CA GLY A 219 45.98 -8.15 4.78
C GLY A 219 45.54 -9.50 5.36
N LEU A 220 44.30 -9.91 5.13
CA LEU A 220 43.75 -11.19 5.58
C LEU A 220 43.67 -12.17 4.41
N LYS A 221 44.33 -13.33 4.52
CA LYS A 221 44.18 -14.42 3.57
C LYS A 221 42.99 -15.29 3.98
N SER A 222 42.10 -15.55 3.04
CA SER A 222 40.93 -16.42 3.22
C SER A 222 41.02 -17.63 2.29
N ASP A 223 40.41 -18.73 2.73
CA ASP A 223 40.25 -19.98 2.00
C ASP A 223 38.96 -20.03 1.15
N LEU A 224 38.26 -18.90 1.03
CA LEU A 224 36.99 -18.81 0.29
C LEU A 224 37.13 -19.12 -1.20
N VAL A 225 38.27 -18.80 -1.82
CA VAL A 225 38.52 -18.94 -3.26
C VAL A 225 39.78 -19.76 -3.56
N THR A 226 40.84 -19.53 -2.80
CA THR A 226 42.15 -20.16 -2.97
C THR A 226 42.47 -21.02 -1.77
N ASN A 227 42.85 -22.28 -1.98
CA ASN A 227 43.42 -23.11 -0.94
C ASN A 227 44.93 -22.84 -0.83
N GLY A 228 45.42 -22.52 0.38
CA GLY A 228 46.83 -22.21 0.63
C GLY A 228 47.27 -20.80 0.21
N ASP A 229 48.59 -20.60 0.08
CA ASP A 229 49.21 -19.29 -0.21
C ASP A 229 49.26 -18.94 -1.72
N VAL A 230 48.29 -19.45 -2.49
CA VAL A 230 48.21 -19.24 -3.93
C VAL A 230 47.31 -18.03 -4.22
N LEU A 231 47.71 -17.19 -5.17
CA LEU A 231 46.90 -16.05 -5.64
C LEU A 231 46.04 -16.46 -6.84
N ARG A 232 44.96 -15.73 -7.10
CA ARG A 232 44.03 -16.00 -8.21
C ARG A 232 44.71 -16.11 -9.58
N MET A 233 45.75 -15.32 -9.83
CA MET A 233 46.48 -15.33 -11.10
C MET A 233 47.33 -16.59 -11.29
N THR A 234 47.64 -17.30 -10.19
CA THR A 234 48.46 -18.52 -10.17
C THR A 234 47.61 -19.79 -9.98
N LEU A 235 46.29 -19.67 -9.97
CA LEU A 235 45.34 -20.78 -10.06
C LEU A 235 45.23 -21.23 -11.53
N GLU A 236 46.29 -21.84 -12.06
CA GLU A 236 46.20 -22.65 -13.27
C GLU A 236 46.19 -24.13 -12.85
N ASP A 237 45.09 -24.81 -13.21
CA ASP A 237 44.87 -26.27 -13.17
C ASP A 237 45.04 -27.00 -11.81
N GLU A 238 44.04 -26.85 -10.94
CA GLU A 238 43.53 -27.97 -10.09
C GLU A 238 42.06 -28.25 -10.40
#